data_AF-A0A498H371-F1
#
_entry.id   AF-A0A498H371-F1
#
_cell.length_a   1.000
_cell.length_b   1.000
_cell.length_c   1.000
_cell.angle_alpha   90.00
_cell.angle_beta   90.00
_cell.angle_gamma   90.00
#
_symmetry.space_group_name_H-M   'P 1'
#
loop_
_entity.id
_entity.type
_entity.pdbx_description
1 polymer ?
#
loop_
_entity_poly.entity_id
_entity_poly.type
_entity_poly.pdbx_seq_one_letter_code
_entity_poly.pdbx_strand_id
1 'polypeptide(L)'
;MDLYTFIECLANIDKSRLHYTAHFIKRWEARLSYYFSEIEDIYDVIANQTPVGIIIQDEGKFKVHYTIDVVYDLIIVLSIKRLNPFEISLVTSYKQRANRRVREDEKSD
;
A
#
# COMPACT_ATOMS: atom_id res chain seq x y z
N MET A 1 14.00 10.38 -2.39
CA MET A 1 14.21 9.28 -1.42
C MET A 1 14.31 7.99 -2.19
N ASP A 2 15.35 7.19 -1.95
CA ASP A 2 15.49 5.86 -2.55
C ASP A 2 14.59 4.81 -1.88
N LEU A 3 14.57 3.59 -2.44
CA LEU A 3 13.72 2.49 -1.97
C LEU A 3 14.07 2.04 -0.54
N TYR A 4 15.35 1.93 -0.20
CA TYR A 4 15.78 1.38 1.09
C TYR A 4 15.41 2.34 2.22
N THR A 5 15.72 3.62 2.04
CA THR A 5 15.34 4.68 2.99
C THR A 5 13.82 4.72 3.17
N PHE A 6 13.05 4.57 2.09
CA PHE A 6 11.59 4.52 2.17
C PHE A 6 11.09 3.32 2.98
N ILE A 7 11.65 2.14 2.76
CA ILE A 7 11.29 0.92 3.50
C ILE A 7 11.53 1.10 5.00
N GLU A 8 12.70 1.62 5.38
CA GLU A 8 13.03 1.86 6.79
C GLU A 8 12.07 2.88 7.44
N CYS A 9 11.74 3.95 6.72
CA CYS A 9 10.80 4.95 7.21
C CYS A 9 9.38 4.39 7.32
N LEU A 10 8.94 3.56 6.36
CA LEU A 10 7.61 2.94 6.37
C LEU A 10 7.48 1.92 7.49
N ALA A 11 8.53 1.14 7.77
CA ALA A 11 8.52 0.13 8.84
C ALA A 11 8.35 0.74 10.25
N ASN A 12 8.69 2.02 10.43
CA ASN A 12 8.62 2.72 11.70
C ASN A 12 7.52 3.81 11.72
N ILE A 13 6.61 3.80 10.75
CA ILE A 13 5.62 4.88 10.63
C ILE A 13 4.53 4.75 11.70
N ASP A 14 4.22 5.88 12.35
CA ASP A 14 3.05 6.00 13.21
C ASP A 14 1.80 6.29 12.38
N LYS A 15 0.66 5.67 12.71
CA LYS A 15 -0.61 5.84 11.98
C LYS A 15 -1.05 7.31 11.87
N SER A 16 -0.72 8.15 12.87
CA SER A 16 -1.02 9.60 12.84
C SER A 16 -0.26 10.37 11.76
N ARG A 17 0.79 9.78 11.17
CA ARG A 17 1.59 10.34 10.06
C ARG A 17 1.05 9.96 8.69
N LEU A 18 -0.03 9.17 8.65
CA LEU A 18 -0.73 8.78 7.43
C LEU A 18 -1.90 9.73 7.20
N HIS A 19 -2.06 10.19 5.96
CA HIS A 19 -3.12 11.13 5.60
C HIS A 19 -3.80 10.71 4.31
N TYR A 20 -5.10 10.46 4.36
CA TYR A 20 -5.88 10.25 3.15
C TYR A 20 -6.05 11.54 2.34
N THR A 21 -5.99 11.42 1.03
CA THR A 21 -6.47 12.48 0.12
C THR A 21 -7.95 12.29 -0.17
N ALA A 22 -8.63 13.35 -0.61
CA ALA A 22 -10.02 13.24 -1.08
C ALA A 22 -10.17 12.25 -2.26
N HIS A 23 -9.13 12.13 -3.11
CA HIS A 23 -9.12 11.13 -4.18
C HIS A 23 -9.08 9.70 -3.62
N PHE A 24 -8.27 9.47 -2.59
CA PHE A 24 -8.18 8.18 -1.94
C PHE A 24 -9.52 7.74 -1.34
N ILE A 25 -10.19 8.62 -0.59
CA ILE A 25 -11.48 8.33 0.05
C ILE A 25 -12.50 7.85 -1.00
N LYS A 26 -12.66 8.62 -2.08
CA LYS A 26 -13.56 8.25 -3.19
C LYS A 26 -13.23 6.88 -3.81
N ARG A 27 -11.95 6.53 -3.89
CA ARG A 27 -11.51 5.24 -4.46
C ARG A 27 -11.74 4.10 -3.49
N TRP A 28 -11.55 4.32 -2.19
CA TRP A 28 -11.86 3.36 -1.15
C TRP A 28 -13.36 3.05 -1.12
N GLU A 29 -14.22 4.07 -1.07
CA GLU A 29 -15.68 3.91 -1.07
C GLU A 29 -16.16 3.09 -2.27
N ALA A 30 -15.62 3.37 -3.46
CA ALA A 30 -16.07 2.76 -4.70
C ALA A 30 -15.53 1.34 -4.95
N ARG A 31 -14.48 0.89 -4.24
CA ARG A 31 -13.72 -0.32 -4.62
C ARG A 31 -13.33 -1.23 -3.47
N LEU A 32 -13.25 -0.70 -2.26
CA LEU A 32 -12.64 -1.35 -1.11
C LEU A 32 -13.55 -1.43 0.12
N SER A 33 -14.61 -0.63 0.19
CA SER A 33 -15.61 -0.63 1.28
C SER A 33 -16.30 -1.98 1.51
N TYR A 34 -16.25 -2.91 0.55
CA TYR A 34 -16.72 -4.29 0.73
C TYR A 34 -15.70 -5.18 1.46
N TYR A 35 -14.41 -4.83 1.43
CA TYR A 35 -13.31 -5.61 2.01
C TYR A 35 -12.82 -5.04 3.34
N PHE A 36 -12.98 -3.73 3.52
CA PHE A 36 -12.59 -2.98 4.69
C PHE A 36 -13.84 -2.27 5.21
N SER A 37 -14.18 -2.52 6.47
CA SER A 37 -15.34 -1.91 7.12
C SER A 37 -15.15 -0.40 7.27
N GLU A 38 -13.95 0.01 7.65
CA GLU A 38 -13.59 1.39 7.91
C GLU A 38 -12.37 1.78 7.08
N ILE A 39 -12.24 3.06 6.74
CA ILE A 39 -11.08 3.52 5.97
C ILE A 39 -9.80 3.37 6.81
N GLU A 40 -9.90 3.55 8.13
CA GLU A 40 -8.85 3.35 9.13
C GLU A 40 -8.23 1.95 9.11
N ASP A 41 -8.95 0.93 8.64
CA ASP A 41 -8.40 -0.43 8.47
C ASP A 41 -7.17 -0.42 7.54
N ILE A 42 -7.08 0.56 6.63
CA ILE A 42 -5.92 0.74 5.75
C ILE A 42 -4.67 1.19 6.53
N TYR A 43 -4.84 2.00 7.58
CA TYR A 43 -3.71 2.38 8.44
C TYR A 43 -3.14 1.17 9.17
N ASP A 44 -4.00 0.25 9.57
CA ASP A 44 -3.62 -1.00 10.21
C ASP A 44 -2.87 -1.91 9.24
N VAL A 45 -3.30 -1.98 7.99
CA VAL A 45 -2.55 -2.67 6.93
C VAL A 45 -1.15 -2.06 6.77
N ILE A 46 -1.05 -0.73 6.65
CA ILE A 46 0.23 -0.07 6.40
C ILE A 46 1.20 -0.24 7.58
N ALA A 47 0.70 -0.09 8.82
CA ALA A 47 1.52 -0.12 10.02
C ALA A 47 1.90 -1.53 10.48
N ASN A 48 1.02 -2.52 10.28
CA ASN A 48 1.17 -3.84 10.91
C ASN A 48 1.51 -4.96 9.92
N GLN A 49 1.28 -4.77 8.61
CA GLN A 49 1.57 -5.80 7.62
C GLN A 49 2.89 -5.54 6.90
N THR A 50 3.58 -6.63 6.54
CA THR A 50 4.75 -6.55 5.65
C THR A 50 4.29 -6.40 4.20
N PRO A 51 4.74 -5.36 3.47
CA PRO A 51 4.49 -5.26 2.04
C PRO A 51 5.08 -6.46 1.29
N VAL A 52 4.33 -7.01 0.33
CA VAL A 52 4.80 -8.07 -0.58
C VAL A 52 5.48 -7.52 -1.84
N GLY A 53 5.41 -6.20 -2.04
CA GLY A 53 6.07 -5.52 -3.15
C GLY A 53 6.03 -4.01 -2.99
N ILE A 54 7.12 -3.35 -3.37
CA ILE A 54 7.23 -1.90 -3.40
C ILE A 54 7.85 -1.50 -4.73
N ILE A 55 7.19 -0.59 -5.44
CA ILE A 55 7.62 -0.11 -6.75
C ILE A 55 7.72 1.42 -6.68
N ILE A 56 8.88 1.96 -7.05
CA ILE A 56 9.05 3.41 -7.24
C ILE A 56 8.25 3.82 -8.48
N GLN A 57 7.33 4.77 -8.34
CA GLN A 57 6.57 5.30 -9.48
C GLN A 57 7.17 6.59 -10.03
N ASP A 58 7.58 7.49 -9.15
CA ASP A 58 8.09 8.83 -9.46
C ASP A 58 8.82 9.38 -8.23
N GLU A 59 9.36 10.59 -8.31
CA GLU A 59 10.02 11.26 -7.19
C GLU A 59 9.08 11.36 -5.97
N GLY A 60 9.43 10.62 -4.92
CA GLY A 60 8.66 10.60 -3.67
C GLY A 60 7.33 9.85 -3.74
N LYS A 61 7.05 9.09 -4.81
CA LYS A 61 5.84 8.27 -4.95
C LYS A 61 6.15 6.78 -5.06
N PHE A 62 5.48 6.00 -4.22
CA PHE A 62 5.69 4.57 -4.09
C PHE A 62 4.36 3.83 -4.23
N LYS A 63 4.36 2.75 -5.00
CA LYS A 63 3.27 1.81 -5.05
C LYS A 63 3.60 0.64 -4.14
N VAL A 64 2.80 0.44 -3.11
CA VAL A 64 2.99 -0.58 -2.08
C VAL A 64 1.89 -1.63 -2.21
N HIS A 65 2.30 -2.89 -2.16
CA HIS A 65 1.46 -4.06 -2.35
C HIS A 65 1.33 -4.79 -1.02
N TYR A 66 0.12 -5.07 -0.58
CA TYR A 66 -0.19 -5.86 0.61
C TYR A 66 -1.10 -7.02 0.23
N THR A 67 -0.88 -8.20 0.80
CA THR A 67 -1.75 -9.35 0.55
C THR A 67 -3.13 -9.12 1.18
N ILE A 68 -4.21 -9.26 0.40
CA ILE A 68 -5.57 -9.37 0.96
C ILE A 68 -5.91 -10.84 1.18
N ASP A 69 -5.74 -11.64 0.14
CA ASP A 69 -6.06 -13.07 0.14
C ASP A 69 -5.11 -13.83 -0.82
N VAL A 70 -5.41 -15.10 -1.11
CA VAL A 70 -4.57 -15.93 -1.99
C VAL A 70 -4.58 -15.48 -3.46
N VAL A 71 -5.61 -14.72 -3.87
CA VAL A 71 -5.86 -14.31 -5.26
C VAL A 71 -5.52 -12.83 -5.47
N TYR A 72 -5.56 -12.01 -4.43
CA TYR A 72 -5.56 -10.55 -4.57
C TYR A 72 -4.65 -9.83 -3.57
N ASP A 73 -4.07 -8.75 -4.07
CA ASP A 73 -3.32 -7.77 -3.32
C ASP A 73 -4.10 -6.44 -3.25
N LEU A 74 -3.94 -5.74 -2.13
CA LEU A 74 -4.26 -4.34 -1.97
C LEU A 74 -3.07 -3.53 -2.49
N ILE A 75 -3.35 -2.65 -3.44
CA ILE A 75 -2.37 -1.68 -3.92
C ILE A 75 -2.68 -0.32 -3.30
N ILE A 76 -1.66 0.31 -2.73
CA ILE A 76 -1.72 1.66 -2.19
C ILE A 76 -0.63 2.49 -2.84
N VAL A 77 -1.00 3.64 -3.40
CA VAL A 77 -0.04 4.64 -3.87
C VAL A 77 0.19 5.65 -2.75
N LEU A 78 1.42 5.70 -2.27
CA LEU A 78 1.90 6.56 -1.20
C LEU A 78 2.77 7.68 -1.80
N SER A 79 2.58 8.90 -1.32
CA SER A 79 3.40 10.06 -1.65
C SER A 79 4.04 10.62 -0.40
N ILE A 80 5.35 10.85 -0.41
CA ILE A 80 6.04 11.56 0.65
C ILE A 80 5.53 13.01 0.66
N LYS A 81 5.00 13.44 1.80
CA LYS A 81 4.52 14.80 2.03
C LYS A 81 5.57 15.65 2.74
N ARG A 82 6.27 15.06 3.70
CA ARG A 82 7.33 15.69 4.50
C ARG A 82 8.31 14.63 4.99
N LEU A 83 9.57 15.00 5.15
CA LEU A 83 10.63 14.11 5.64
C LEU A 83 10.94 14.26 7.14
N ASN A 84 10.70 15.44 7.71
CA ASN A 84 10.95 15.69 9.14
C ASN A 84 9.83 16.55 9.75
N PRO A 85 8.87 15.96 10.49
CA PRO A 85 8.68 14.52 10.67
C PRO A 85 8.28 13.83 9.35
N PHE A 86 8.55 12.53 9.23
CA PHE A 86 8.15 11.74 8.06
C PHE A 86 6.62 11.64 8.00
N GLU A 87 6.01 12.15 6.93
CA GLU A 87 4.57 12.14 6.69
C GLU A 87 4.27 11.61 5.29
N ILE A 88 3.24 10.76 5.19
CA ILE A 88 2.80 10.15 3.94
C ILE A 88 1.37 10.55 3.61
N SER A 89 1.14 10.88 2.35
CA SER A 89 -0.21 10.99 1.77
C SER A 89 -0.59 9.72 1.03
N LEU A 90 -1.76 9.17 1.34
CA LEU A 90 -2.38 8.07 0.60
C LEU A 90 -3.13 8.68 -0.59
N VAL A 91 -2.62 8.43 -1.80
CA VAL A 91 -3.08 9.06 -3.04
C VAL A 91 -4.23 8.29 -3.65
N THR A 92 -4.08 6.97 -3.80
CA THR A 92 -5.11 6.10 -4.34
C THR A 92 -4.94 4.67 -3.83
N SER A 93 -6.01 3.89 -3.91
CA SER A 93 -6.00 2.47 -3.59
C SER A 93 -6.89 1.69 -4.53
N TYR A 94 -6.52 0.43 -4.76
CA TYR A 94 -7.31 -0.50 -5.55
C TYR A 94 -6.88 -1.94 -5.30
N LYS A 95 -7.80 -2.85 -5.53
CA LYS A 95 -7.55 -4.29 -5.53
C LYS A 95 -6.91 -4.70 -6.86
N GLN A 96 -5.88 -5.53 -6.81
CA GLN A 96 -5.23 -6.11 -7.99
C GLN A 96 -5.11 -7.62 -7.79
N ARG A 97 -5.26 -8.42 -8.85
CA ARG A 97 -4.91 -9.84 -8.77
C ARG A 97 -3.44 -9.97 -8.43
N ALA A 98 -3.14 -10.78 -7.41
CA ALA A 98 -1.79 -11.06 -7.00
C ALA A 98 -1.10 -11.74 -8.18
N ASN A 99 -0.18 -11.02 -8.82
CA ASN A 99 0.66 -11.58 -9.86
C ASN A 99 1.83 -12.30 -9.18
N ARG A 100 1.50 -13.22 -8.26
CA ARG A 100 2.47 -14.19 -7.78
C ARG A 100 2.93 -14.88 -9.04
N ARG A 101 4.19 -14.70 -9.42
CA ARG A 101 4.78 -15.47 -10.49
C ARG A 101 4.58 -16.91 -10.05
N VAL A 102 3.58 -17.59 -10.62
CA VAL A 102 3.49 -19.04 -10.58
C VAL A 102 4.88 -19.46 -11.03
N ARG A 103 5.69 -19.99 -10.12
CA ARG A 103 6.93 -20.62 -10.55
C ARG A 103 6.49 -21.66 -11.57
N GLU A 104 7.06 -21.64 -12.76
CA GLU A 104 6.66 -22.57 -13.83
C GLU A 104 6.71 -24.04 -13.36
N ASP A 105 7.42 -24.30 -12.27
CA ASP A 105 7.54 -25.53 -11.50
C ASP A 105 6.20 -26.10 -10.94
N GLU A 106 5.12 -25.29 -10.81
CA GLU A 106 3.81 -25.75 -10.31
C GLU A 106 2.78 -26.04 -11.43
N LYS A 107 3.20 -26.04 -12.71
CA LYS A 107 2.32 -26.38 -13.86
C LYS A 107 2.29 -27.87 -14.23
N SER A 108 2.75 -28.75 -13.35
CA SER A 108 2.68 -30.20 -13.59
C SER A 108 2.08 -30.91 -12.38
N ASP A 109 0.78 -31.21 -12.47
CA ASP A 109 0.14 -32.44 -11.98
C ASP A 109 -1.22 -32.61 -12.67
#